data_AF-A0AAN6D6C2-F1
#
_entry.id   AF-A0AAN6D6C2-F1
#
_cell.length_a   1.000
_cell.length_b   1.000
_cell.length_c   1.000
_cell.angle_alpha   90.00
_cell.angle_beta   90.00
_cell.angle_gamma   90.00
#
_symmetry.space_group_name_H-M   'P 1'
#
loop_
_entity.id
_entity.type
_entity.pdbx_description
1 polymer ?
#
loop_
_entity_poly.entity_id
_entity_poly.type
_entity_poly.pdbx_seq_one_letter_code
_entity_poly.pdbx_strand_id
1 'polypeptide(L)'
;MSIQVGHRVVIPGGGEAYVRYVGRVRNKSGTFAGVELIGESVSKGKNSGDVDGIFYFKTKIPKSGLFLPYHKLVQVNASPLRPVSQASVLNSPNKDTDDHDQRINELTEQNRLYKQQLQERNRILEELQTTVDTFEAILTENQNELKMKDARFERFKTNTDTQIKELIAAVETLEQQATENEEIYLQRLRELESKKDVQLESGDYDNLKRKYDEMDTRYRTLEAEQAALKQENAEVRKELDKAREEANSLKQEKEETAKALADLRKAYNELQKDHQALIREKSQLVSSKDSAEEKFERLENELNELQAKYSLLKEQNEKKTSTVSEHLVKDGELIATPAVHNDPAAGRPKWCGLCEREGHESVECPYENVMF
;
A
#
# COMPACT_ATOMS: atom_id res chain seq x y z
N MET A 1 0.51 9.51 18.07
CA MET A 1 0.76 9.45 16.60
C MET A 1 -0.17 10.42 15.90
N SER A 2 0.33 11.18 14.93
CA SER A 2 -0.53 11.98 14.04
C SER A 2 -1.01 11.11 12.87
N ILE A 3 -2.33 10.95 12.73
CA ILE A 3 -2.93 10.30 11.56
C ILE A 3 -2.88 11.29 10.39
N GLN A 4 -2.39 10.86 9.23
CA GLN A 4 -2.21 11.68 8.03
C GLN A 4 -2.93 11.07 6.82
N VAL A 5 -3.07 11.86 5.76
CA VAL A 5 -3.61 11.40 4.47
C VAL A 5 -2.76 10.24 3.94
N GLY A 6 -3.41 9.20 3.43
CA GLY A 6 -2.79 7.98 2.95
C GLY A 6 -2.73 6.86 3.98
N HIS A 7 -2.84 7.16 5.29
CA HIS A 7 -2.82 6.11 6.31
C HIS A 7 -4.07 5.22 6.25
N ARG A 8 -3.85 3.92 6.48
CA ARG A 8 -4.93 2.96 6.75
C ARG A 8 -5.31 3.04 8.22
N VAL A 9 -6.60 3.12 8.50
CA VAL A 9 -7.13 3.37 9.84
C VAL A 9 -8.35 2.51 10.11
N VAL A 10 -8.59 2.18 11.38
CA VAL A 10 -9.84 1.58 11.84
C VAL A 10 -10.82 2.70 12.22
N ILE A 11 -12.07 2.59 11.78
CA ILE A 11 -13.10 3.58 12.10
C ILE A 11 -13.89 3.22 13.38
N PRO A 12 -14.45 4.20 14.10
CA PRO A 12 -15.36 3.93 15.21
C PRO A 12 -16.54 3.05 14.77
N GLY A 13 -16.80 1.95 15.48
CA GLY A 13 -17.83 0.97 15.13
C GLY A 13 -17.37 -0.18 14.23
N GLY A 14 -16.07 -0.30 13.98
CA GLY A 14 -15.46 -1.41 13.24
C GLY A 14 -15.51 -1.20 11.73
N GLY A 15 -14.44 -1.64 11.06
CA GLY A 15 -14.19 -1.40 9.65
C GLY A 15 -12.91 -0.61 9.40
N GLU A 16 -12.41 -0.71 8.18
CA GLU A 16 -11.15 -0.10 7.76
C GLU A 16 -11.37 0.93 6.65
N ALA A 17 -10.48 1.91 6.61
CA ALA A 17 -10.55 3.00 5.65
C ALA A 17 -9.15 3.57 5.35
N TYR A 18 -9.03 4.26 4.22
CA TYR A 18 -7.88 5.11 3.93
C TYR A 18 -8.23 6.57 4.21
N VAL A 19 -7.36 7.27 4.93
CA VAL A 19 -7.51 8.72 5.12
C VAL A 19 -7.24 9.43 3.80
N ARG A 20 -8.19 10.22 3.33
CA ARG A 20 -8.10 11.00 2.07
C ARG A 20 -8.03 12.49 2.31
N TYR A 21 -8.48 12.96 3.47
CA TYR A 21 -8.51 14.37 3.83
C TYR A 21 -8.36 14.54 5.34
N VAL A 22 -7.62 15.55 5.78
CA VAL A 22 -7.60 16.01 7.17
C VAL A 22 -7.68 17.53 7.18
N GLY A 23 -8.72 18.10 7.79
CA GLY A 23 -8.88 19.55 7.81
C GLY A 23 -10.26 20.03 8.23
N ARG A 24 -10.54 21.31 7.98
CA ARG A 24 -11.83 21.94 8.27
C ARG A 24 -12.82 21.67 7.14
N VAL A 25 -14.05 21.32 7.48
CA VAL A 25 -15.16 21.19 6.52
C VAL A 25 -16.00 22.46 6.59
N ARG A 26 -16.37 23.02 5.44
CA ARG A 26 -17.22 24.22 5.34
C ARG A 26 -18.48 24.05 6.20
N ASN A 27 -18.83 25.08 6.95
CA ASN A 27 -19.99 25.12 7.85
C ASN A 27 -20.00 24.03 8.94
N LYS A 28 -18.85 23.43 9.27
CA LYS A 28 -18.68 22.52 10.40
C LYS A 28 -17.53 23.01 11.29
N SER A 29 -17.74 22.98 12.61
CA SER A 29 -16.72 23.36 13.59
C SER A 29 -15.79 22.19 13.90
N GLY A 30 -14.49 22.46 14.03
CA GLY A 30 -13.47 21.47 14.37
C GLY A 30 -12.77 20.84 13.15
N THR A 31 -11.86 19.91 13.44
CA THR A 31 -11.08 19.19 12.43
C THR A 31 -11.70 17.83 12.14
N PHE A 32 -11.84 17.51 10.87
CA PHE A 32 -12.40 16.26 10.38
C PHE A 32 -11.37 15.49 9.56
N ALA A 33 -11.49 14.17 9.60
CA ALA A 33 -10.87 13.27 8.66
C ALA A 33 -11.92 12.81 7.65
N GLY A 34 -11.66 13.05 6.36
CA GLY A 34 -12.36 12.40 5.27
C GLY A 34 -11.67 11.07 4.97
N VAL A 35 -12.41 9.97 5.05
CA VAL A 35 -11.89 8.62 4.84
C VAL A 35 -12.66 7.92 3.71
N GLU A 36 -11.95 7.10 2.94
CA GLU A 36 -12.53 6.20 1.95
C GLU A 36 -12.59 4.79 2.55
N LEU A 37 -13.81 4.26 2.73
CA LEU A 37 -14.04 2.96 3.33
C LEU A 37 -13.63 1.85 2.36
N ILE A 38 -13.11 0.75 2.90
CA ILE A 38 -12.66 -0.42 2.14
C ILE A 38 -13.27 -1.72 2.67
N GLY A 39 -13.18 -2.79 1.88
CA GLY A 39 -13.70 -4.11 2.21
C GLY A 39 -15.20 -4.10 2.49
N GLU A 40 -15.62 -4.84 3.52
CA GLU A 40 -17.03 -4.94 3.93
C GLU A 40 -17.63 -3.62 4.42
N SER A 41 -16.80 -2.63 4.75
CA SER A 41 -17.25 -1.33 5.27
C SER A 41 -17.61 -0.33 4.18
N VAL A 42 -17.35 -0.62 2.89
CA VAL A 42 -17.70 0.25 1.75
C VAL A 42 -19.17 0.67 1.78
N SER A 43 -20.06 -0.26 2.13
CA SER A 43 -21.52 -0.03 2.19
C SER A 43 -21.96 0.99 3.26
N LYS A 44 -21.11 1.27 4.25
CA LYS A 44 -21.38 2.24 5.33
C LYS A 44 -21.04 3.69 4.94
N GLY A 45 -20.50 3.89 3.74
CA GLY A 45 -20.14 5.22 3.25
C GLY A 45 -21.38 6.08 2.99
N LYS A 46 -21.18 7.39 2.94
CA LYS A 46 -22.28 8.38 2.86
C LYS A 46 -22.14 9.37 1.71
N ASN A 47 -20.92 9.61 1.25
CA ASN A 47 -20.60 10.61 0.23
C ASN A 47 -19.50 10.11 -0.70
N SER A 48 -19.24 10.83 -1.79
CA SER A 48 -18.15 10.52 -2.72
C SER A 48 -16.95 11.47 -2.52
N GLY A 49 -16.79 11.97 -1.30
CA GLY A 49 -15.77 12.94 -0.90
C GLY A 49 -16.21 14.40 -0.90
N ASP A 50 -17.51 14.64 -1.04
CA ASP A 50 -18.14 15.96 -0.98
C ASP A 50 -19.01 16.18 0.27
N VAL A 51 -19.20 17.47 0.60
CA VAL A 51 -20.21 17.95 1.57
C VAL A 51 -20.89 19.17 0.96
N ASP A 52 -22.20 19.09 0.75
CA ASP A 52 -23.02 20.14 0.12
C ASP A 52 -22.45 20.63 -1.22
N GLY A 53 -22.00 19.68 -2.07
CA GLY A 53 -21.45 19.95 -3.40
C GLY A 53 -20.00 20.45 -3.43
N ILE A 54 -19.36 20.68 -2.28
CA ILE A 54 -17.91 20.96 -2.22
C ILE A 54 -17.14 19.67 -2.02
N PHE A 55 -16.24 19.38 -2.96
CA PHE A 55 -15.34 18.23 -2.89
C PHE A 55 -14.10 18.52 -2.05
N TYR A 56 -13.78 17.60 -1.14
CA TYR A 56 -12.56 17.61 -0.33
C TYR A 56 -11.63 16.45 -0.70
N PHE A 57 -12.19 15.35 -1.20
CA PHE A 57 -11.47 14.22 -1.76
C PHE A 57 -12.32 13.51 -2.82
N LYS A 58 -11.77 12.49 -3.48
CA LYS A 58 -12.49 11.60 -4.39
C LYS A 58 -12.42 10.17 -3.86
N THR A 59 -13.49 9.42 -4.06
CA THR A 59 -13.55 7.98 -3.77
C THR A 59 -13.49 7.17 -5.06
N LYS A 60 -12.89 5.99 -5.02
CA LYS A 60 -12.88 5.03 -6.13
C LYS A 60 -14.24 4.38 -6.33
N ILE A 61 -14.92 4.08 -5.22
CA ILE A 61 -16.28 3.55 -5.22
C ILE A 61 -17.24 4.69 -4.89
N PRO A 62 -18.29 4.94 -5.69
CA PRO A 62 -19.29 5.96 -5.37
C PRO A 62 -19.89 5.73 -3.98
N LYS A 63 -20.06 6.81 -3.23
CA LYS A 63 -20.61 6.80 -1.86
C LYS A 63 -19.79 6.03 -0.81
N SER A 64 -18.54 5.62 -1.07
CA SER A 64 -17.71 4.95 -0.06
C SER A 64 -17.03 5.90 0.94
N GLY A 65 -17.21 7.21 0.79
CA GLY A 65 -16.59 8.25 1.61
C GLY A 65 -17.34 8.53 2.90
N LEU A 66 -16.60 8.84 3.97
CA LEU A 66 -17.14 9.20 5.27
C LEU A 66 -16.31 10.29 5.93
N PHE A 67 -16.97 11.28 6.55
CA PHE A 67 -16.30 12.27 7.39
C PHE A 67 -16.47 11.92 8.88
N LEU A 68 -15.36 11.91 9.61
CA LEU A 68 -15.32 11.64 11.04
C LEU A 68 -14.58 12.77 11.76
N PRO A 69 -14.96 13.15 13.00
CA PRO A 69 -14.15 14.06 13.80
C PRO A 69 -12.75 13.47 14.01
N TYR A 70 -11.69 14.26 13.73
CA TYR A 70 -10.31 13.77 13.73
C TYR A 70 -9.91 13.14 15.07
N HIS A 71 -10.33 13.73 16.19
CA HIS A 71 -10.03 13.22 17.53
C HIS A 71 -10.61 11.81 17.78
N LYS A 72 -11.79 11.49 17.23
CA LYS A 72 -12.39 10.14 17.37
C LYS A 72 -11.59 9.11 16.59
N LEU A 73 -11.13 9.49 15.41
CA LEU A 73 -10.29 8.63 14.59
C LEU A 73 -8.94 8.38 15.28
N VAL A 74 -8.33 9.43 15.84
CA VAL A 74 -7.11 9.30 16.64
C VAL A 74 -7.34 8.38 17.83
N GLN A 75 -8.44 8.54 18.58
CA GLN A 75 -8.73 7.73 19.76
C GLN A 75 -8.87 6.24 19.46
N VAL A 76 -9.58 5.87 18.38
CA VAL A 76 -9.73 4.46 17.98
C VAL A 76 -8.40 3.84 17.54
N ASN A 77 -7.52 4.67 16.98
CA ASN A 77 -6.19 4.25 16.53
C ASN A 77 -5.09 4.68 17.53
N ALA A 78 -5.46 5.01 18.78
CA ALA A 78 -4.53 5.51 19.80
C ALA A 78 -3.86 4.39 20.60
N SER A 79 -4.34 3.14 20.51
CA SER A 79 -3.73 2.04 21.26
C SER A 79 -2.56 1.43 20.50
N PRO A 80 -1.36 1.42 21.12
CA PRO A 80 -0.20 0.76 20.56
C PRO A 80 -0.34 -0.73 20.86
N LEU A 81 -0.28 -1.58 19.84
CA LEU A 81 0.36 -2.86 20.04
C LEU A 81 1.82 -2.53 20.38
N ARG A 82 2.09 -2.35 21.67
CA ARG A 82 3.44 -2.10 22.17
C ARG A 82 4.20 -3.43 22.16
N PRO A 83 5.45 -3.45 21.67
CA PRO A 83 6.45 -4.36 22.17
C PRO A 83 6.51 -4.18 23.70
N VAL A 84 6.61 -5.27 24.46
CA VAL A 84 6.97 -5.15 25.88
C VAL A 84 8.40 -4.59 25.93
N SER A 85 8.49 -3.27 26.05
CA SER A 85 9.72 -2.60 26.42
C SER A 85 10.10 -3.12 27.81
N GLN A 86 11.19 -3.88 27.90
CA GLN A 86 11.78 -4.44 29.14
C GLN A 86 12.21 -3.39 30.19
N ALA A 87 11.82 -2.12 30.06
CA ALA A 87 12.47 -1.03 30.77
C ALA A 87 11.78 -0.57 32.06
N SER A 88 11.01 -1.42 32.77
CA SER A 88 10.26 -0.97 33.97
C SER A 88 10.37 -1.86 35.21
N VAL A 89 11.40 -2.70 35.35
CA VAL A 89 11.55 -3.50 36.60
C VAL A 89 12.96 -3.47 37.20
N LEU A 90 13.86 -2.64 36.68
CA LEU A 90 15.16 -2.39 37.32
C LEU A 90 15.04 -1.12 38.16
N ASN A 91 14.40 -1.23 39.33
CA ASN A 91 14.71 -0.46 40.54
C ASN A 91 13.69 -0.79 41.65
N SER A 92 13.96 -1.83 42.43
CA SER A 92 13.60 -1.85 43.85
C SER A 92 14.48 -2.87 44.60
N PRO A 93 15.01 -2.54 45.79
CA PRO A 93 15.93 -3.42 46.51
C PRO A 93 15.18 -4.49 47.33
N ASN A 94 15.70 -5.73 47.27
CA ASN A 94 15.50 -6.90 48.14
C ASN A 94 14.33 -6.89 49.15
N LYS A 95 13.41 -7.84 49.00
CA LYS A 95 12.64 -8.47 50.10
C LYS A 95 12.08 -9.86 49.72
N ASP A 96 12.40 -10.84 50.58
CA ASP A 96 11.80 -12.17 50.86
C ASP A 96 11.42 -13.15 49.73
N THR A 97 11.65 -14.44 50.01
CA THR A 97 11.64 -15.60 49.10
C THR A 97 10.27 -15.98 48.50
N ASP A 98 9.18 -15.34 48.91
CA ASP A 98 7.84 -15.52 48.30
C ASP A 98 7.67 -14.78 46.94
N ASP A 99 8.59 -13.87 46.59
CA ASP A 99 8.51 -13.04 45.37
C ASP A 99 9.06 -13.73 44.10
N HIS A 100 9.95 -14.71 44.25
CA HIS A 100 10.57 -15.41 43.12
C HIS A 100 9.60 -16.39 42.42
N ASP A 101 8.80 -17.13 43.18
CA ASP A 101 7.76 -18.00 42.61
C ASP A 101 6.66 -17.18 41.90
N GLN A 102 6.37 -15.99 42.43
CA GLN A 102 5.46 -15.05 41.80
C GLN A 102 6.02 -14.55 40.46
N ARG A 103 7.32 -14.24 40.42
CA ARG A 103 8.01 -13.81 39.20
C ARG A 103 8.14 -14.91 38.14
N ILE A 104 8.38 -16.16 38.56
CA ILE A 104 8.42 -17.33 37.66
C ILE A 104 7.03 -17.57 37.05
N ASN A 105 5.97 -17.45 37.84
CA ASN A 105 4.60 -17.55 37.33
C ASN A 105 4.27 -16.41 36.34
N GLU A 106 4.70 -15.18 36.62
CA GLU A 106 4.55 -14.05 35.69
C GLU A 106 5.26 -14.30 34.36
N LEU A 107 6.51 -14.75 34.38
CA LEU A 107 7.29 -15.04 33.17
C LEU A 107 6.73 -16.24 32.40
N THR A 108 6.19 -17.23 33.11
CA THR A 108 5.54 -18.41 32.51
C THR A 108 4.28 -17.99 31.77
N GLU A 109 3.44 -17.16 32.38
CA GLU A 109 2.25 -16.60 31.73
C GLU A 109 2.61 -15.68 30.56
N GLN A 110 3.68 -14.89 30.68
CA GLN A 110 4.15 -14.04 29.60
C GLN A 110 4.65 -14.85 28.40
N ASN A 111 5.38 -15.94 28.63
CA ASN A 111 5.79 -16.88 27.56
C ASN A 111 4.58 -17.58 26.92
N ARG A 112 3.59 -17.97 27.72
CA ARG A 112 2.32 -18.50 27.20
C ARG A 112 1.63 -17.50 26.27
N LEU A 113 1.61 -16.22 26.67
CA LEU A 113 1.03 -15.14 25.88
C LEU A 113 1.80 -14.91 24.57
N TYR A 114 3.13 -14.92 24.60
CA TYR A 114 3.95 -14.79 23.39
C TYR A 114 3.74 -15.96 22.43
N LYS A 115 3.61 -17.18 22.95
CA LYS A 115 3.34 -18.36 22.13
C LYS A 115 1.98 -18.26 21.44
N GLN A 116 0.95 -17.78 22.14
CA GLN A 116 -0.36 -17.50 21.55
C GLN A 116 -0.30 -16.42 20.48
N GLN A 117 0.43 -15.32 20.72
CA GLN A 117 0.62 -14.27 19.72
C GLN A 117 1.37 -14.76 18.48
N LEU A 118 2.35 -15.65 18.64
CA LEU A 118 3.08 -16.23 17.51
C LEU A 118 2.18 -17.15 16.66
N GLN A 119 1.36 -17.96 17.31
CA GLN A 119 0.36 -18.79 16.65
C GLN A 119 -0.63 -17.93 15.85
N GLU A 120 -1.11 -16.84 16.45
CA GLU A 120 -2.02 -15.92 15.77
C GLU A 120 -1.35 -15.24 14.57
N ARG A 121 -0.08 -14.82 14.69
CA ARG A 121 0.67 -14.25 13.56
C ARG A 121 0.87 -15.26 12.43
N ASN A 122 1.13 -16.52 12.74
CA ASN A 122 1.27 -17.56 11.72
C ASN A 122 -0.06 -17.81 11.00
N ARG A 123 -1.16 -17.84 11.74
CA ARG A 123 -2.50 -17.94 11.16
C ARG A 123 -2.79 -16.77 10.20
N ILE A 124 -2.50 -15.54 10.61
CA ILE A 124 -2.67 -14.35 9.74
C ILE A 124 -1.80 -14.45 8.49
N LEU A 125 -0.57 -14.98 8.60
CA LEU A 125 0.30 -15.19 7.44
C LEU A 125 -0.27 -16.22 6.46
N GLU A 126 -0.88 -17.29 6.94
CA GLU A 126 -1.55 -18.29 6.08
C GLU A 126 -2.78 -17.68 5.37
N GLU A 127 -3.57 -16.88 6.07
CA GLU A 127 -4.72 -16.16 5.48
C GLU A 127 -4.26 -15.16 4.41
N LEU A 128 -3.16 -14.44 4.66
CA LEU A 128 -2.55 -13.54 3.68
C LEU A 128 -1.99 -14.29 2.47
N GLN A 129 -1.34 -15.44 2.68
CA GLN A 129 -0.83 -16.27 1.58
C GLN A 129 -1.98 -16.75 0.67
N THR A 130 -3.06 -17.24 1.28
CA THR A 130 -4.26 -17.64 0.53
C THR A 130 -4.81 -16.47 -0.29
N THR A 131 -4.81 -15.27 0.27
CA THR A 131 -5.24 -14.05 -0.43
C THR A 131 -4.32 -13.72 -1.61
N VAL A 132 -3.00 -13.85 -1.44
CA VAL A 132 -2.02 -13.66 -2.53
C VAL A 132 -2.27 -14.65 -3.66
N ASP A 133 -2.44 -15.93 -3.35
CA ASP A 133 -2.68 -16.98 -4.35
C ASP A 133 -3.97 -16.69 -5.16
N THR A 134 -5.02 -16.20 -4.50
CA THR A 134 -6.25 -15.78 -5.21
C THR A 134 -6.03 -14.59 -6.13
N PHE A 135 -5.24 -13.60 -5.72
CA PHE A 135 -4.91 -12.46 -6.59
C PHE A 135 -4.04 -12.87 -7.78
N GLU A 136 -3.08 -13.79 -7.59
CA GLU A 136 -2.27 -14.32 -8.68
C GLU A 136 -3.12 -15.07 -9.72
N ALA A 137 -4.12 -15.84 -9.26
CA ALA A 137 -5.07 -16.50 -10.15
C ALA A 137 -5.89 -15.49 -10.98
N ILE A 138 -6.44 -14.45 -10.33
CA ILE A 138 -7.20 -13.39 -11.00
C ILE A 138 -6.32 -12.62 -12.00
N LEU A 139 -5.07 -12.31 -11.64
CA LEU A 139 -4.14 -11.64 -12.54
C LEU A 139 -3.84 -12.49 -13.78
N THR A 140 -3.67 -13.80 -13.61
CA THR A 140 -3.44 -14.74 -14.70
C THR A 140 -4.65 -14.83 -15.62
N GLU A 141 -5.86 -14.88 -15.06
CA GLU A 141 -7.11 -14.88 -15.83
C GLU A 141 -7.27 -13.60 -16.65
N ASN A 142 -7.10 -12.43 -16.03
CA ASN A 142 -7.16 -11.13 -16.71
C ASN A 142 -6.11 -11.00 -17.82
N GLN A 143 -4.89 -11.52 -17.61
CA GLN A 143 -3.87 -11.55 -18.65
C GLN A 143 -4.27 -12.42 -19.85
N ASN A 144 -4.90 -13.56 -19.60
CA ASN A 144 -5.41 -14.43 -20.67
C ASN A 144 -6.57 -13.76 -21.42
N GLU A 145 -7.49 -13.10 -20.72
CA GLU A 145 -8.59 -12.36 -21.33
C GLU A 145 -8.06 -11.21 -22.22
N LEU A 146 -7.06 -10.47 -21.75
CA LEU A 146 -6.42 -9.40 -22.52
C LEU A 146 -5.78 -9.94 -23.80
N LYS A 147 -5.02 -11.04 -23.71
CA LYS A 147 -4.44 -11.70 -24.90
C LYS A 147 -5.52 -12.14 -25.91
N MET A 148 -6.63 -12.69 -25.42
CA MET A 148 -7.75 -13.10 -26.28
C MET A 148 -8.43 -11.90 -26.95
N LYS A 149 -8.60 -10.78 -26.23
CA LYS A 149 -9.14 -9.54 -26.79
C LYS A 149 -8.20 -8.93 -27.83
N ASP A 150 -6.90 -8.89 -27.58
CA ASP A 150 -5.90 -8.41 -28.54
C ASP A 150 -5.90 -9.27 -29.82
N ALA A 151 -5.95 -10.59 -29.68
CA ALA A 151 -6.04 -11.51 -30.82
C ALA A 151 -7.34 -11.29 -31.63
N ARG A 152 -8.47 -11.03 -30.94
CA ARG A 152 -9.75 -10.72 -31.59
C ARG A 152 -9.69 -9.37 -32.32
N PHE A 153 -9.09 -8.36 -31.72
CA PHE A 153 -8.93 -7.04 -32.32
C PHE A 153 -8.07 -7.11 -33.58
N GLU A 154 -6.94 -7.83 -33.55
CA GLU A 154 -6.10 -8.03 -34.74
C GLU A 154 -6.83 -8.78 -35.85
N ARG A 155 -7.63 -9.80 -35.53
CA ARG A 155 -8.48 -10.47 -36.54
C ARG A 155 -9.54 -9.55 -37.15
N PHE A 156 -10.16 -8.72 -36.33
CA PHE A 156 -11.15 -7.76 -36.82
C PHE A 156 -10.49 -6.75 -37.76
N LYS A 157 -9.35 -6.19 -37.34
CA LYS A 157 -8.55 -5.25 -38.13
C LYS A 157 -8.14 -5.84 -39.47
N THR A 158 -7.57 -7.05 -39.50
CA THR A 158 -7.16 -7.68 -40.77
C THR A 158 -8.35 -7.97 -41.68
N ASN A 159 -9.49 -8.37 -41.11
CA ASN A 159 -10.71 -8.58 -41.89
C ASN A 159 -11.23 -7.27 -42.50
N THR A 160 -11.27 -6.18 -41.72
CA THR A 160 -11.68 -4.86 -42.22
C THR A 160 -10.71 -4.32 -43.27
N ASP A 161 -9.40 -4.46 -43.05
CA ASP A 161 -8.37 -4.05 -44.03
C ASP A 161 -8.53 -4.82 -45.35
N THR A 162 -8.93 -6.10 -45.28
CA THR A 162 -9.20 -6.92 -46.46
C THR A 162 -10.45 -6.44 -47.19
N GLN A 163 -11.55 -6.18 -46.46
CA GLN A 163 -12.78 -5.64 -47.03
C GLN A 163 -12.56 -4.27 -47.69
N ILE A 164 -11.76 -3.40 -47.09
CA ILE A 164 -11.40 -2.10 -47.67
C ILE A 164 -10.66 -2.29 -49.00
N LYS A 165 -9.69 -3.21 -49.05
CA LYS A 165 -8.94 -3.49 -50.29
C LYS A 165 -9.86 -4.04 -51.40
N GLU A 166 -10.77 -4.94 -51.04
CA GLU A 166 -11.74 -5.50 -52.01
C GLU A 166 -12.68 -4.41 -52.54
N LEU A 167 -13.17 -3.50 -51.68
CA LEU A 167 -14.00 -2.39 -52.10
C LEU A 167 -13.26 -1.42 -53.02
N ILE A 168 -12.00 -1.09 -52.73
CA ILE A 168 -11.17 -0.25 -53.60
C ILE A 168 -11.04 -0.89 -54.98
N ALA A 169 -10.67 -2.18 -55.05
CA ALA A 169 -10.53 -2.88 -56.32
C ALA A 169 -11.86 -2.95 -57.11
N ALA A 170 -13.00 -3.10 -56.43
CA ALA A 170 -14.31 -3.07 -57.06
C ALA A 170 -14.64 -1.68 -57.64
N VAL A 171 -14.33 -0.61 -56.91
CA VAL A 171 -14.52 0.78 -57.38
C VAL A 171 -13.64 1.05 -58.59
N GLU A 172 -12.36 0.70 -58.56
CA GLU A 172 -11.44 0.85 -59.70
C GLU A 172 -11.96 0.12 -60.96
N THR A 173 -12.51 -1.08 -60.78
CA THR A 173 -13.10 -1.86 -61.89
C THR A 173 -14.34 -1.16 -62.47
N LEU A 174 -15.21 -0.64 -61.61
CA LEU A 174 -16.42 0.08 -62.04
C LEU A 174 -16.08 1.40 -62.74
N GLU A 175 -15.07 2.12 -62.27
CA GLU A 175 -14.56 3.34 -62.91
C GLU A 175 -13.99 3.05 -64.30
N GLN A 176 -13.23 1.96 -64.44
CA GLN A 176 -12.74 1.51 -65.74
C GLN A 176 -13.90 1.18 -66.69
N GLN A 177 -14.88 0.41 -66.24
CA GLN A 177 -16.07 0.06 -67.04
C GLN A 177 -16.89 1.29 -67.42
N ALA A 178 -17.03 2.27 -66.52
CA ALA A 178 -17.73 3.52 -66.81
C ALA A 178 -17.01 4.32 -67.92
N THR A 179 -15.68 4.38 -67.85
CA THR A 179 -14.84 5.05 -68.85
C THR A 179 -14.95 4.37 -70.22
N GLU A 180 -14.86 3.04 -70.27
CA GLU A 180 -15.02 2.26 -71.50
C GLU A 180 -16.42 2.44 -72.11
N ASN A 181 -17.47 2.43 -71.27
CA ASN A 181 -18.85 2.67 -71.71
C ASN A 181 -19.02 4.09 -72.26
N GLU A 182 -18.45 5.10 -71.61
CA GLU A 182 -18.47 6.49 -72.08
C GLU A 182 -17.82 6.61 -73.47
N GLU A 183 -16.68 5.95 -73.68
CA GLU A 183 -15.99 5.96 -74.97
C GLU A 183 -16.85 5.32 -76.09
N ILE A 184 -17.54 4.22 -75.78
CA ILE A 184 -18.49 3.57 -76.71
C ILE A 184 -19.65 4.53 -77.06
N TYR A 185 -20.23 5.20 -76.05
CA TYR A 185 -21.31 6.17 -76.29
C TYR A 185 -20.84 7.35 -77.16
N LEU A 186 -19.65 7.89 -76.89
CA LEU A 186 -19.04 8.95 -77.69
C LEU A 186 -18.75 8.51 -79.13
N GLN A 187 -18.31 7.27 -79.34
CA GLN A 187 -18.13 6.71 -80.68
C GLN A 187 -19.48 6.60 -81.42
N ARG A 188 -20.53 6.15 -80.75
CA ARG A 188 -21.88 6.04 -81.33
C ARG A 188 -22.48 7.39 -81.69
N LEU A 189 -22.26 8.40 -80.86
CA LEU A 189 -22.64 9.79 -81.14
C LEU A 189 -21.94 10.31 -82.40
N ARG A 190 -20.62 10.11 -82.54
CA ARG A 190 -19.88 10.48 -83.75
C ARG A 190 -20.40 9.78 -85.01
N GLU A 191 -20.75 8.49 -84.91
CA GLU A 191 -21.36 7.75 -86.03
C GLU A 191 -22.72 8.34 -86.45
N LEU A 192 -23.55 8.72 -85.48
CA LEU A 192 -24.87 9.31 -85.74
C LEU A 192 -24.76 10.73 -86.32
N GLU A 193 -23.81 11.53 -85.82
CA GLU A 193 -23.51 12.86 -86.38
C GLU A 193 -23.02 12.75 -87.83
N SER A 194 -22.19 11.75 -88.14
CA SER A 194 -21.72 11.48 -89.50
C SER A 194 -22.84 11.01 -90.45
N LYS A 195 -23.86 10.30 -89.94
CA LYS A 195 -25.02 9.84 -90.71
C LYS A 195 -26.10 10.90 -90.92
N LYS A 196 -26.04 12.02 -90.18
CA LYS A 196 -27.03 13.11 -90.24
C LYS A 196 -27.05 13.85 -91.59
N ASP A 197 -26.01 13.72 -92.41
CA ASP A 197 -25.93 14.35 -93.75
C ASP A 197 -26.64 13.54 -94.86
N VAL A 198 -27.24 12.39 -94.55
CA VAL A 198 -27.98 11.58 -95.53
C VAL A 198 -29.37 11.24 -95.01
N GLN A 199 -30.36 11.88 -95.64
CA GLN A 199 -31.80 11.61 -95.58
C GLN A 199 -32.57 12.11 -94.33
N LEU A 200 -33.44 13.09 -94.56
CA LEU A 200 -34.53 13.47 -93.66
C LEU A 200 -35.87 13.16 -94.36
N GLU A 201 -36.46 12.03 -94.03
CA GLU A 201 -37.89 11.76 -94.25
C GLU A 201 -38.67 12.00 -92.94
N SER A 202 -39.92 12.46 -93.06
CA SER A 202 -40.68 13.11 -91.96
C SER A 202 -41.11 12.19 -90.80
N GLY A 203 -40.62 10.95 -90.72
CA GLY A 203 -40.80 10.05 -89.58
C GLY A 203 -39.69 10.09 -88.53
N ASP A 204 -38.54 10.72 -88.84
CA ASP A 204 -37.35 10.72 -87.96
C ASP A 204 -37.42 11.75 -86.82
N TYR A 205 -38.18 12.83 -86.99
CA TYR A 205 -38.25 13.90 -86.00
C TYR A 205 -38.93 13.45 -84.70
N ASP A 206 -40.04 12.71 -84.78
CA ASP A 206 -40.76 12.22 -83.60
C ASP A 206 -39.96 11.16 -82.84
N ASN A 207 -39.18 10.34 -83.56
CA ASN A 207 -38.31 9.35 -82.95
C ASN A 207 -37.11 10.03 -82.25
N LEU A 208 -36.54 11.07 -82.86
CA LEU A 208 -35.46 11.85 -82.28
C LEU A 208 -35.93 12.67 -81.08
N LYS A 209 -37.13 13.25 -81.14
CA LYS A 209 -37.79 13.96 -80.03
C LYS A 209 -37.96 13.04 -78.82
N ARG A 210 -38.48 11.84 -79.03
CA ARG A 210 -38.66 10.85 -77.96
C ARG A 210 -37.34 10.40 -77.32
N LYS A 211 -36.29 10.21 -78.12
CA LYS A 211 -34.93 9.93 -77.60
C LYS A 211 -34.36 11.11 -76.80
N TYR A 212 -34.62 12.34 -77.24
CA TYR A 212 -34.24 13.54 -76.50
C TYR A 212 -34.97 13.62 -75.15
N ASP A 213 -36.27 13.36 -75.13
CA ASP A 213 -37.08 13.37 -73.90
C ASP A 213 -36.63 12.26 -72.92
N GLU A 214 -36.30 11.06 -73.43
CA GLU A 214 -35.70 9.98 -72.63
C GLU A 214 -34.32 10.38 -72.07
N MET A 215 -33.47 11.01 -72.88
CA MET A 215 -32.15 11.47 -72.47
C MET A 215 -32.24 12.60 -71.43
N ASP A 216 -33.14 13.56 -71.60
CA ASP A 216 -33.39 14.65 -70.64
C ASP A 216 -33.91 14.10 -69.31
N THR A 217 -34.82 13.12 -69.36
CA THR A 217 -35.29 12.43 -68.14
C THR A 217 -34.14 11.72 -67.44
N ARG A 218 -33.28 11.01 -68.19
CA ARG A 218 -32.13 10.30 -67.63
C ARG A 218 -31.08 11.26 -67.06
N TYR A 219 -30.84 12.40 -67.71
CA TYR A 219 -29.95 13.44 -67.21
C TYR A 219 -30.42 13.98 -65.85
N ARG A 220 -31.71 14.33 -65.75
CA ARG A 220 -32.30 14.82 -64.48
C ARG A 220 -32.22 13.78 -63.37
N THR A 221 -32.43 12.50 -63.68
CA THR A 221 -32.27 11.41 -62.70
C THR A 221 -30.82 11.30 -62.21
N LEU A 222 -29.85 11.32 -63.13
CA LEU A 222 -28.42 11.29 -62.77
C LEU A 222 -28.01 12.52 -61.94
N GLU A 223 -28.57 13.69 -62.26
CA GLU A 223 -28.33 14.93 -61.50
C GLU A 223 -28.85 14.80 -60.05
N ALA A 224 -30.04 14.20 -59.87
CA ALA A 224 -30.60 13.93 -58.55
C ALA A 224 -29.79 12.88 -57.77
N GLU A 225 -29.36 11.80 -58.43
CA GLU A 225 -28.48 10.79 -57.83
C GLU A 225 -27.13 11.37 -57.41
N GLN A 226 -26.52 12.22 -58.24
CA GLN A 226 -25.26 12.88 -57.92
C GLN A 226 -25.41 13.82 -56.71
N ALA A 227 -26.54 14.53 -56.60
CA ALA A 227 -26.84 15.35 -55.43
C ALA A 227 -27.00 14.51 -54.15
N ALA A 228 -27.70 13.37 -54.23
CA ALA A 228 -27.87 12.46 -53.11
C ALA A 228 -26.53 11.86 -52.64
N LEU A 229 -25.70 11.37 -53.57
CA LEU A 229 -24.37 10.83 -53.27
C LEU A 229 -23.44 11.88 -52.66
N LYS A 230 -23.55 13.15 -53.09
CA LYS A 230 -22.78 14.25 -52.50
C LYS A 230 -23.19 14.53 -51.06
N GLN A 231 -24.48 14.43 -50.75
CA GLN A 231 -24.98 14.57 -49.39
C GLN A 231 -24.53 13.41 -48.51
N GLU A 232 -24.63 12.16 -49.00
CA GLU A 232 -24.16 10.98 -48.28
C GLU A 232 -22.66 11.04 -47.98
N ASN A 233 -21.84 11.42 -48.97
CA ASN A 233 -20.40 11.64 -48.77
C ASN A 233 -20.10 12.72 -47.72
N ALA A 234 -20.90 13.78 -47.67
CA ALA A 234 -20.73 14.83 -46.66
C ALA A 234 -20.99 14.29 -45.24
N GLU A 235 -21.97 13.39 -45.10
CA GLU A 235 -22.29 12.78 -43.80
C GLU A 235 -21.22 11.76 -43.38
N VAL A 236 -20.76 10.89 -44.30
CA VAL A 236 -19.66 9.96 -44.05
C VAL A 236 -18.39 10.69 -43.62
N ARG A 237 -18.10 11.85 -44.21
CA ARG A 237 -16.95 12.69 -43.80
C ARG A 237 -17.07 13.20 -42.36
N LYS A 238 -18.26 13.61 -41.92
CA LYS A 238 -18.48 14.04 -40.52
C LYS A 238 -18.27 12.88 -39.55
N GLU A 239 -18.79 11.71 -39.86
CA GLU A 239 -18.60 10.51 -39.02
C GLU A 239 -17.12 10.11 -38.97
N LEU A 240 -16.39 10.24 -40.08
CA LEU A 240 -14.94 10.01 -40.11
C LEU A 240 -14.17 10.98 -39.22
N ASP A 241 -14.53 12.27 -39.24
CA ASP A 241 -13.86 13.28 -38.41
C ASP A 241 -14.15 13.06 -36.92
N LYS A 242 -15.39 12.70 -36.56
CA LYS A 242 -15.76 12.32 -35.19
C LYS A 242 -14.99 11.08 -34.73
N ALA A 243 -14.90 10.05 -35.56
CA ALA A 243 -14.14 8.83 -35.23
C ALA A 243 -12.64 9.13 -35.06
N ARG A 244 -12.07 10.08 -35.81
CA ARG A 244 -10.68 10.52 -35.65
C ARG A 244 -10.47 11.25 -34.33
N GLU A 245 -11.39 12.11 -33.91
CA GLU A 245 -11.32 12.78 -32.61
C GLU A 245 -11.38 11.78 -31.45
N GLU A 246 -12.30 10.81 -31.52
CA GLU A 246 -12.40 9.72 -30.53
C GLU A 246 -11.11 8.89 -30.48
N ALA A 247 -10.54 8.52 -31.63
CA ALA A 247 -9.29 7.78 -31.71
C ALA A 247 -8.11 8.55 -31.10
N ASN A 248 -8.03 9.87 -31.32
CA ASN A 248 -6.99 10.71 -30.72
C ASN A 248 -7.15 10.80 -29.20
N SER A 249 -8.38 10.93 -28.70
CA SER A 249 -8.66 10.93 -27.26
C SER A 249 -8.25 9.62 -26.60
N LEU A 250 -8.62 8.48 -27.20
CA LEU A 250 -8.24 7.15 -26.70
C LEU A 250 -6.72 6.93 -26.73
N LYS A 251 -6.03 7.45 -27.74
CA LYS A 251 -4.57 7.39 -27.82
C LYS A 251 -3.92 8.14 -26.66
N GLN A 252 -4.42 9.34 -26.34
CA GLN A 252 -3.91 10.12 -25.21
C GLN A 252 -4.15 9.39 -23.87
N GLU A 253 -5.36 8.87 -23.65
CA GLU A 253 -5.69 8.11 -22.44
C GLU A 253 -4.80 6.87 -22.28
N LYS A 254 -4.50 6.17 -23.38
CA LYS A 254 -3.57 5.04 -23.40
C LYS A 254 -2.16 5.46 -22.97
N GLU A 255 -1.65 6.59 -23.47
CA GLU A 255 -0.33 7.10 -23.11
C GLU A 255 -0.25 7.53 -21.64
N GLU A 256 -1.31 8.17 -21.10
CA GLU A 256 -1.41 8.52 -19.69
C GLU A 256 -1.46 7.28 -18.79
N THR A 257 -2.24 6.27 -19.18
CA THR A 257 -2.33 5.00 -18.47
C THR A 257 -0.99 4.26 -18.47
N ALA A 258 -0.26 4.27 -19.60
CA ALA A 258 1.06 3.65 -19.70
C ALA A 258 2.08 4.32 -18.77
N LYS A 259 2.04 5.66 -18.64
CA LYS A 259 2.89 6.39 -17.68
C LYS A 259 2.56 6.01 -16.24
N ALA A 260 1.28 5.99 -15.88
CA ALA A 260 0.83 5.59 -14.54
C ALA A 260 1.26 4.16 -14.20
N LEU A 261 1.19 3.23 -15.16
CA LEU A 261 1.66 1.86 -14.98
C LEU A 261 3.18 1.78 -14.73
N ALA A 262 3.96 2.58 -15.46
CA ALA A 262 5.41 2.63 -15.30
C ALA A 262 5.80 3.15 -13.90
N ASP A 263 5.11 4.18 -13.41
CA ASP A 263 5.34 4.74 -12.07
C ASP A 263 4.93 3.76 -10.97
N LEU A 264 3.80 3.07 -11.14
CA LEU A 264 3.38 2.02 -10.21
C LEU A 264 4.39 0.88 -10.15
N ARG A 265 4.96 0.47 -11.29
CA ARG A 265 5.99 -0.57 -11.34
C ARG A 265 7.27 -0.16 -10.63
N LYS A 266 7.67 1.11 -10.73
CA LYS A 266 8.80 1.64 -9.96
C LYS A 266 8.52 1.58 -8.46
N ALA A 267 7.35 2.05 -8.03
CA ALA A 267 6.95 2.02 -6.62
C ALA A 267 6.91 0.59 -6.07
N TYR A 268 6.42 -0.37 -6.86
CA TYR A 268 6.42 -1.79 -6.48
C TYR A 268 7.84 -2.34 -6.29
N ASN A 269 8.77 -2.03 -7.20
CA ASN A 269 10.16 -2.48 -7.09
C ASN A 269 10.86 -1.89 -5.86
N GLU A 270 10.61 -0.62 -5.54
CA GLU A 270 11.17 0.00 -4.31
C GLU A 270 10.58 -0.65 -3.06
N LEU A 271 9.27 -0.88 -3.02
CA LEU A 271 8.63 -1.58 -1.90
C LEU A 271 9.18 -3.01 -1.73
N GLN A 272 9.49 -3.70 -2.82
CA GLN A 272 10.09 -5.03 -2.79
C GLN A 272 11.51 -4.99 -2.18
N LYS A 273 12.31 -3.95 -2.48
CA LYS A 273 13.62 -3.76 -1.86
C LYS A 273 13.50 -3.50 -0.37
N ASP A 274 12.59 -2.62 0.03
CA ASP A 274 12.33 -2.31 1.45
C ASP A 274 11.90 -3.57 2.21
N HIS A 275 11.03 -4.39 1.60
CA HIS A 275 10.60 -5.65 2.17
C HIS A 275 11.79 -6.61 2.39
N GLN A 276 12.69 -6.74 1.42
CA GLN A 276 13.90 -7.55 1.57
C GLN A 276 14.84 -7.01 2.65
N ALA A 277 14.97 -5.69 2.78
CA ALA A 277 15.76 -5.06 3.82
C ALA A 277 15.19 -5.39 5.22
N LEU A 278 13.88 -5.26 5.40
CA LEU A 278 13.20 -5.61 6.64
C LEU A 278 13.34 -7.10 7.00
N ILE A 279 13.33 -8.00 6.01
CA ILE A 279 13.59 -9.43 6.24
C ILE A 279 15.00 -9.62 6.79
N ARG A 280 16.01 -8.96 6.22
CA ARG A 280 17.41 -9.07 6.70
C ARG A 280 17.56 -8.53 8.11
N GLU A 281 16.98 -7.37 8.40
CA GLU A 281 16.97 -6.77 9.73
C GLU A 281 16.31 -7.70 10.75
N LYS A 282 15.15 -8.30 10.39
CA LYS A 282 14.48 -9.30 11.22
C LYS A 282 15.40 -10.49 11.52
N SER A 283 16.10 -11.03 10.51
CA SER A 283 17.03 -12.14 10.72
C SER A 283 18.18 -11.77 11.67
N GLN A 284 18.74 -10.57 11.54
CA GLN A 284 19.79 -10.09 12.45
C GLN A 284 19.29 -9.96 13.89
N LEU A 285 18.09 -9.40 14.09
CA LEU A 285 17.48 -9.28 15.41
C LEU A 285 17.20 -10.66 16.04
N VAL A 286 16.76 -11.63 15.25
CA VAL A 286 16.58 -13.02 15.72
C VAL A 286 17.91 -13.61 16.18
N SER A 287 18.99 -13.54 15.39
CA SER A 287 20.29 -14.06 15.83
C SER A 287 20.84 -13.36 17.07
N SER A 288 20.62 -12.04 17.20
CA SER A 288 21.00 -11.29 18.39
C SER A 288 20.19 -11.71 19.62
N LYS A 289 18.91 -12.04 19.44
CA LYS A 289 18.04 -12.58 20.49
C LYS A 289 18.57 -13.93 20.96
N ASP A 290 18.84 -14.86 20.05
CA ASP A 290 19.32 -16.20 20.38
C ASP A 290 20.66 -16.14 21.14
N SER A 291 21.58 -15.28 20.70
CA SER A 291 22.86 -15.06 21.42
C SER A 291 22.68 -14.45 22.82
N ALA A 292 21.66 -13.61 23.01
CA ALA A 292 21.35 -13.06 24.33
C ALA A 292 20.73 -14.12 25.25
N GLU A 293 19.88 -14.99 24.71
CA GLU A 293 19.28 -16.12 25.43
C GLU A 293 20.35 -17.12 25.88
N GLU A 294 21.31 -17.49 25.02
CA GLU A 294 22.43 -18.35 25.44
C GLU A 294 23.27 -17.73 26.58
N LYS A 295 23.52 -16.41 26.52
CA LYS A 295 24.25 -15.72 27.59
C LYS A 295 23.45 -15.72 28.89
N PHE A 296 22.14 -15.54 28.79
CA PHE A 296 21.25 -15.55 29.93
C PHE A 296 21.26 -16.93 30.61
N GLU A 297 21.13 -18.02 29.84
CA GLU A 297 21.22 -19.39 30.38
C GLU A 297 22.56 -19.66 31.08
N ARG A 298 23.68 -19.19 30.52
CA ARG A 298 25.00 -19.34 31.15
C ARG A 298 25.06 -18.62 32.50
N LEU A 299 24.61 -17.36 32.55
CA LEU A 299 24.61 -16.57 33.78
C LEU A 299 23.67 -17.15 34.84
N GLU A 300 22.53 -17.70 34.43
CA GLU A 300 21.60 -18.39 35.33
C GLU A 300 22.23 -19.63 35.95
N ASN A 301 22.94 -20.43 35.16
CA ASN A 301 23.70 -21.58 35.67
C ASN A 301 24.82 -21.16 36.63
N GLU A 302 25.60 -20.12 36.29
CA GLU A 302 26.62 -19.56 37.17
C GLU A 302 26.04 -19.07 38.51
N LEU A 303 24.87 -18.42 38.46
CA LEU A 303 24.18 -17.93 39.64
C LEU A 303 23.75 -19.09 40.55
N ASN A 304 23.14 -20.13 39.97
CA ASN A 304 22.74 -21.33 40.69
C ASN A 304 23.94 -22.02 41.36
N GLU A 305 25.08 -22.13 40.67
CA GLU A 305 26.30 -22.65 41.26
C GLU A 305 26.80 -21.79 42.43
N LEU A 306 26.77 -20.47 42.29
CA LEU A 306 27.20 -19.54 43.35
C LEU A 306 26.28 -19.64 44.58
N GLN A 307 24.97 -19.73 44.37
CA GLN A 307 23.98 -19.91 45.44
C GLN A 307 24.20 -21.24 46.17
N ALA A 308 24.45 -22.33 45.46
CA ALA A 308 24.77 -23.62 46.07
C ALA A 308 26.06 -23.55 46.92
N LYS A 309 27.11 -22.91 46.40
CA LYS A 309 28.36 -22.66 47.15
C LYS A 309 28.09 -21.83 48.41
N TYR A 310 27.31 -20.76 48.31
CA TYR A 310 26.98 -19.89 49.44
C TYR A 310 26.24 -20.64 50.55
N SER A 311 25.23 -21.46 50.19
CA SER A 311 24.49 -22.28 51.16
C SER A 311 25.39 -23.26 51.92
N LEU A 312 26.32 -23.92 51.21
CA LEU A 312 27.32 -24.81 51.84
C LEU A 312 28.23 -24.05 52.82
N LEU A 313 28.72 -22.87 52.43
CA LEU A 313 29.54 -22.00 53.27
C LEU A 313 28.78 -21.53 54.52
N LYS A 314 27.49 -21.20 54.36
CA LYS A 314 26.62 -20.78 55.46
C LYS A 314 26.43 -21.90 56.49
N GLU A 315 26.08 -23.11 56.05
CA GLU A 315 25.95 -24.27 56.95
C GLU A 315 27.25 -24.61 57.69
N GLN A 316 28.40 -24.49 57.02
CA GLN A 316 29.71 -24.72 57.66
C GLN A 316 30.01 -23.69 58.74
N ASN A 317 29.55 -22.45 58.57
CA ASN A 317 29.75 -21.38 59.54
C ASN A 317 28.82 -21.53 60.75
N GLU A 318 27.56 -21.91 60.52
CA GLU A 318 26.58 -22.20 61.58
C GLU A 318 27.02 -23.40 62.45
N LYS A 319 27.60 -24.44 61.83
CA LYS A 319 28.19 -25.59 62.56
C LYS A 319 29.43 -25.20 63.37
N LYS A 320 30.24 -24.23 62.92
CA LYS A 320 31.39 -23.71 63.70
C LYS A 320 30.95 -22.85 64.89
N THR A 321 29.83 -22.13 64.81
CA THR A 321 29.30 -21.34 65.93
C THR A 321 28.70 -22.19 67.04
N SER A 322 28.10 -23.34 66.73
CA SER A 322 27.52 -24.24 67.74
C SER A 322 28.55 -24.94 68.62
N THR A 323 29.76 -25.22 68.10
CA THR A 323 30.85 -25.83 68.89
C THR A 323 31.49 -24.85 69.89
N VAL A 324 31.33 -23.54 69.69
CA VAL A 324 31.89 -22.51 70.59
C VAL A 324 30.96 -22.21 71.77
N SER A 325 29.65 -22.38 71.61
CA SER A 325 28.66 -22.05 72.66
C SER A 325 28.53 -23.08 73.79
N GLU A 326 29.00 -24.31 73.63
CA GLU A 326 28.81 -25.38 74.63
C GLU A 326 29.85 -25.36 75.78
N HIS A 327 30.87 -24.49 75.73
CA HIS A 327 31.94 -24.43 76.73
C HIS A 327 31.88 -23.24 77.71
N LEU A 328 30.82 -22.42 77.69
CA LEU A 328 30.80 -21.14 78.42
C LEU A 328 29.55 -20.93 79.30
N VAL A 329 29.14 -21.92 80.10
CA VAL A 329 28.36 -21.63 81.32
C VAL A 329 28.70 -22.62 82.45
N LYS A 330 29.65 -22.25 83.32
CA LYS A 330 29.65 -22.64 84.74
C LYS A 330 30.27 -21.53 85.57
N ASP A 331 29.54 -21.20 86.63
CA ASP A 331 29.87 -20.38 87.80
C ASP A 331 29.94 -18.85 87.58
N GLY A 332 28.99 -18.18 88.23
CA GLY A 332 28.78 -16.75 88.11
C GLY A 332 29.88 -15.92 88.76
N GLU A 333 30.41 -14.97 87.99
CA GLU A 333 30.91 -13.67 88.45
C GLU A 333 31.08 -12.76 87.22
N LEU A 334 30.51 -11.56 87.27
CA LEU A 334 30.66 -10.54 86.24
C LEU A 334 32.07 -9.93 86.34
N ILE A 335 32.99 -10.37 85.48
CA ILE A 335 34.28 -9.70 85.30
C ILE A 335 34.20 -8.83 84.05
N ALA A 336 33.96 -7.53 84.26
CA ALA A 336 34.15 -6.53 83.23
C ALA A 336 35.64 -6.48 82.85
N THR A 337 35.94 -6.78 81.59
CA THR A 337 37.24 -6.48 80.96
C THR A 337 37.04 -5.29 80.02
N PRO A 338 38.01 -4.35 79.93
CA PRO A 338 37.81 -3.10 79.22
C PRO A 338 37.69 -3.36 77.72
N ALA A 339 36.67 -2.79 77.10
CA ALA A 339 36.49 -2.81 75.65
C ALA A 339 37.70 -2.15 74.98
N VAL A 340 38.52 -2.96 74.31
CA VAL A 340 39.46 -2.46 73.32
C VAL A 340 38.61 -1.93 72.17
N HIS A 341 38.44 -0.61 72.12
CA HIS A 341 37.81 0.06 71.00
C HIS A 341 38.74 -0.05 69.78
N ASN A 342 38.56 -1.11 69.00
CA ASN A 342 39.13 -1.20 67.67
C ASN A 342 38.34 -0.24 66.78
N ASP A 343 38.92 0.93 66.50
CA ASP A 343 38.41 1.84 65.48
C ASP A 343 38.57 1.18 64.10
N PRO A 344 37.47 0.83 63.40
CA PRO A 344 37.52 0.21 62.07
C PRO A 344 38.10 1.12 60.97
N ALA A 345 38.33 2.40 61.29
CA ALA A 345 38.93 3.40 60.40
C ALA A 345 40.45 3.57 60.61
N ALA A 346 41.05 2.93 61.62
CA ALA A 346 42.48 3.03 61.90
C ALA A 346 43.30 2.57 60.67
N GLY A 347 43.97 3.51 60.00
CA GLY A 347 44.83 3.26 58.85
C GLY A 347 44.17 3.44 57.47
N ARG A 348 42.90 3.86 57.39
CA ARG A 348 42.31 4.26 56.09
C ARG A 348 42.71 5.69 55.74
N PRO A 349 42.98 6.00 54.46
CA PRO A 349 43.17 7.38 54.03
C PRO A 349 41.90 8.17 54.32
N LYS A 350 42.03 9.31 55.02
CA LYS A 350 40.91 10.20 55.36
C LYS A 350 40.22 10.65 54.06
N TRP A 351 38.89 10.55 53.99
CA TRP A 351 38.10 10.97 52.83
C TRP A 351 37.10 12.05 53.24
N CYS A 352 37.04 13.14 52.47
CA CYS A 352 36.22 14.31 52.73
C CYS A 352 34.93 14.26 51.92
N GLY A 353 33.78 14.17 52.60
CA GLY A 353 32.46 14.16 51.96
C GLY A 353 31.98 15.52 51.44
N LEU A 354 32.67 16.62 51.74
CA LEU A 354 32.32 17.96 51.23
C LEU A 354 32.94 18.26 49.87
N CYS A 355 34.15 17.77 49.60
CA CYS A 355 34.85 17.99 48.32
C CYS A 355 35.17 16.70 47.56
N GLU A 356 34.79 15.55 48.12
CA GLU A 356 34.99 14.19 47.59
C GLU A 356 36.48 13.81 47.36
N ARG A 357 37.41 14.41 48.14
CA ARG A 357 38.87 14.17 48.04
C ARG A 357 39.43 13.44 49.24
N GLU A 358 40.54 12.72 49.01
CA GLU A 358 41.31 12.05 50.07
C GLU A 358 42.33 13.01 50.74
N GLY A 359 42.78 12.67 51.94
CA GLY A 359 43.86 13.34 52.68
C GLY A 359 43.43 14.25 53.83
N HIS A 360 42.13 14.50 54.03
CA HIS A 360 41.59 15.28 55.15
C HIS A 360 40.14 14.85 55.49
N GLU A 361 39.65 15.22 56.66
CA GLU A 361 38.24 15.02 57.05
C GLU A 361 37.39 16.24 56.66
N SER A 362 36.08 16.04 56.50
CA SER A 362 35.14 17.13 56.17
C SER A 362 35.22 18.32 57.12
N VAL A 363 35.59 18.12 58.38
CA VAL A 363 35.71 19.17 59.40
C VAL A 363 36.96 20.05 59.25
N GLU A 364 37.96 19.60 58.50
CA GLU A 364 39.23 20.32 58.26
C GLU A 364 39.42 20.58 56.76
N CYS A 365 38.32 20.74 56.01
CA CYS A 365 38.37 20.91 54.56
C CYS A 365 39.03 22.25 54.17
N PRO A 366 40.25 22.26 53.60
CA PRO A 366 40.89 23.50 53.18
C PRO A 366 40.21 24.12 51.95
N TYR A 367 39.20 23.44 51.39
CA TYR A 367 38.44 23.85 50.22
C TYR A 367 37.00 24.28 50.56
N GLU A 368 36.64 24.40 51.84
CA GLU A 368 35.27 24.74 52.27
C GLU A 368 34.81 26.11 51.73
N ASN A 369 35.74 27.04 51.49
CA ASN A 369 35.44 28.41 51.03
C ASN A 369 35.60 28.63 49.52
N VAL A 370 35.73 27.57 48.70
CA VAL A 370 35.97 27.69 47.24
C VAL A 370 34.74 27.32 46.40
N MET A 371 33.60 27.05 47.04
CA MET A 371 32.34 26.63 46.39
C MET A 371 31.21 27.68 46.50
N PHE A 372 31.56 28.96 46.57
CA PHE A 372 30.63 30.08 46.35
C PHE A 372 31.22 31.14 45.42
#